data_AF-A0A948DME2-F1
#
_entry.id   AF-A0A948DME2-F1
#
_cell.length_a   1.000
_cell.length_b   1.000
_cell.length_c   1.000
_cell.angle_alpha   90.00
_cell.angle_beta   90.00
_cell.angle_gamma   90.00
#
_symmetry.space_group_name_H-M   'P 1'
#
loop_
_entity.id
_entity.type
_entity.pdbx_description
1 polymer ?
#
loop_
_entity_poly.entity_id
_entity_poly.type
_entity_poly.pdbx_seq_one_letter_code
_entity_poly.pdbx_strand_id
1 'polypeptide(L)'
;FSLAEIVKGFNYDIILPEEIGKEDLQRCEADIIRFLDAKSFPVRREVSGKTVLKEIRPLVTGLALDRPSRRIILSAHFGPSGTVRPTELLTFLFGFSPEAARGIRIVKTATHPADFVGPADREIMGTSCRKVSPLTA
;
A
#
# COMPACT_ATOMS: atom_id res chain seq x y z
N PHE A 1 26.28 7.89 1.81
CA PHE A 1 25.31 6.81 1.59
C PHE A 1 24.38 6.74 2.79
N SER A 2 23.16 7.24 2.66
CA SER A 2 22.15 7.09 3.71
C SER A 2 21.26 5.89 3.37
N LEU A 3 20.95 5.05 4.36
CA LEU A 3 20.06 3.89 4.19
C LEU A 3 18.67 4.29 3.64
N ALA A 4 18.26 5.54 3.85
CA ALA A 4 17.02 6.10 3.31
C ALA A 4 17.00 6.20 1.78
N GLU A 5 18.16 6.31 1.11
CA GLU A 5 18.26 6.38 -0.35
C GLU A 5 18.06 5.00 -1.01
N ILE A 6 18.11 3.94 -0.21
CA ILE A 6 18.06 2.55 -0.65
C ILE A 6 16.64 1.98 -0.48
N VAL A 7 15.65 2.74 -0.04
CA VAL A 7 14.28 2.21 0.13
C VAL A 7 13.37 2.79 -0.94
N LYS A 8 12.76 1.95 -1.77
CA LYS A 8 11.76 2.35 -2.77
C LYS A 8 10.33 2.30 -2.26
N GLY A 9 10.07 1.54 -1.20
CA GLY A 9 8.71 1.40 -0.70
C GLY A 9 8.52 0.35 0.37
N PHE A 10 7.27 0.18 0.76
CA PHE A 10 6.84 -0.69 1.84
C PHE A 10 5.54 -1.39 1.48
N ASN A 11 5.38 -2.61 1.96
CA ASN A 11 4.10 -3.28 1.98
C ASN A 11 3.55 -3.33 3.40
N TYR A 12 2.24 -3.18 3.50
CA TYR A 12 1.51 -3.25 4.75
C TYR A 12 0.27 -4.13 4.59
N ASP A 13 0.01 -4.92 5.61
CA ASP A 13 -1.26 -5.60 5.81
C ASP A 13 -2.00 -4.86 6.93
N ILE A 14 -3.19 -4.38 6.62
CA ILE A 14 -4.09 -3.73 7.58
C ILE A 14 -5.18 -4.74 7.91
N ILE A 15 -5.15 -5.28 9.13
CA ILE A 15 -6.08 -6.31 9.57
C ILE A 15 -7.29 -5.62 10.18
N LEU A 16 -8.43 -5.75 9.51
CA LEU A 16 -9.69 -5.15 9.94
C LEU A 16 -10.29 -5.97 11.09
N PRO A 17 -10.75 -5.34 12.18
CA PRO A 17 -11.38 -6.05 13.28
C PRO A 17 -12.71 -6.68 12.84
N GLU A 18 -13.13 -7.72 13.54
CA GLU A 18 -14.39 -8.44 13.22
C GLU A 18 -15.65 -7.59 13.40
N GLU A 19 -15.52 -6.51 14.17
CA GLU A 19 -16.55 -5.49 14.39
C GLU A 19 -16.95 -4.77 13.08
N ILE A 20 -16.06 -4.78 12.07
CA ILE A 20 -16.35 -4.22 10.76
C ILE A 20 -17.27 -5.18 10.00
N GLY A 21 -18.51 -4.71 9.79
CA GLY A 21 -19.56 -5.48 9.14
C GLY A 21 -19.28 -5.72 7.65
N LYS A 22 -20.07 -6.61 7.04
CA LYS A 22 -19.97 -6.88 5.60
C LYS A 22 -20.25 -5.62 4.76
N GLU A 23 -21.14 -4.75 5.22
CA GLU A 23 -21.48 -3.49 4.55
C GLU A 23 -20.28 -2.51 4.56
N ASP A 24 -19.60 -2.41 5.69
CA ASP A 24 -18.38 -1.60 5.80
C ASP A 24 -17.25 -2.15 4.92
N LEU A 25 -17.11 -3.48 4.83
CA LEU A 25 -16.15 -4.12 3.91
C LEU A 25 -16.48 -3.81 2.45
N GLN A 26 -17.76 -3.83 2.07
CA GLN A 26 -18.18 -3.44 0.72
C GLN A 26 -17.89 -1.97 0.43
N ARG A 27 -18.16 -1.09 1.40
CA ARG A 27 -17.82 0.33 1.32
C ARG A 27 -16.31 0.52 1.15
N CYS A 28 -15.48 -0.16 1.95
CA CYS A 28 -14.03 -0.11 1.83
C CYS A 28 -13.56 -0.52 0.43
N GLU A 29 -14.11 -1.60 -0.13
CA GLU A 29 -13.77 -2.01 -1.50
C GLU A 29 -14.15 -0.96 -2.54
N ALA A 30 -15.33 -0.36 -2.43
CA ALA A 30 -15.75 0.71 -3.32
C ALA A 30 -14.85 1.95 -3.21
N ASP A 31 -14.45 2.31 -1.99
CA ASP A 31 -13.55 3.44 -1.74
C ASP A 31 -12.14 3.15 -2.30
N ILE A 32 -11.64 1.91 -2.20
CA ILE A 32 -10.38 1.48 -2.85
C ILE A 32 -10.46 1.66 -4.36
N ILE A 33 -11.53 1.18 -4.99
CA ILE A 33 -11.70 1.29 -6.45
C ILE A 33 -11.73 2.77 -6.87
N ARG A 34 -12.51 3.60 -6.17
CA ARG A 34 -12.56 5.05 -6.43
C ARG A 34 -11.21 5.73 -6.26
N PHE A 35 -10.46 5.35 -5.23
CA PHE A 35 -9.13 5.88 -4.99
C PHE A 35 -8.13 5.49 -6.09
N LEU A 36 -8.16 4.24 -6.54
CA LEU A 36 -7.28 3.77 -7.61
C LEU A 36 -7.62 4.39 -8.96
N ASP A 37 -8.89 4.66 -9.24
CA ASP A 37 -9.34 5.35 -10.46
C ASP A 37 -9.05 6.86 -10.44
N ALA A 38 -9.02 7.46 -9.24
CA ALA A 38 -8.71 8.88 -9.08
C ALA A 38 -7.27 9.21 -9.53
N LYS A 39 -7.13 10.28 -10.31
CA LYS A 39 -5.83 10.81 -10.76
C LYS A 39 -5.07 11.58 -9.66
N SER A 40 -5.79 12.13 -8.70
CA SER A 40 -5.27 12.92 -7.59
C SER A 40 -6.09 12.65 -6.34
N PHE A 41 -5.41 12.65 -5.19
CA PHE A 41 -6.06 12.46 -3.89
C PHE A 41 -5.30 13.31 -2.86
N PRO A 42 -5.69 14.58 -2.70
CA PRO A 42 -5.11 15.48 -1.72
C PRO A 42 -5.56 15.10 -0.30
N VAL A 43 -4.59 14.91 0.59
CA VAL A 43 -4.82 14.77 2.03
C VAL A 43 -4.31 16.02 2.74
N ARG A 44 -5.13 16.57 3.63
CA ARG A 44 -4.77 17.69 4.49
C ARG A 44 -4.25 17.15 5.82
N ARG A 45 -3.02 17.51 6.18
CA ARG A 45 -2.42 17.16 7.47
C ARG A 45 -1.97 18.41 8.21
N GLU A 46 -2.10 18.42 9.52
CA GLU A 46 -1.48 19.46 10.34
C GLU A 46 -0.09 19.03 10.77
N VAL A 47 0.91 19.85 10.45
CA VAL A 47 2.30 19.66 10.86
C VAL A 47 2.78 20.95 11.50
N SER A 48 3.13 20.89 12.78
CA SER A 48 3.62 22.05 13.55
C SER A 48 2.69 23.27 13.47
N GLY A 49 1.38 23.06 13.58
CA GLY A 49 0.36 24.12 13.51
C GLY A 49 0.09 24.66 12.11
N LYS A 50 0.68 24.07 11.05
CA LYS A 50 0.40 24.44 9.65
C LYS A 50 -0.33 23.31 8.94
N THR A 51 -1.40 23.65 8.21
CA THR A 51 -2.05 22.71 7.30
C THR A 51 -1.19 22.53 6.05
N VAL A 52 -0.73 21.31 5.81
CA VAL A 52 0.02 20.90 4.63
C VAL A 52 -0.89 20.04 3.77
N LEU A 53 -1.01 20.39 2.49
CA LEU A 53 -1.66 19.55 1.48
C LEU A 53 -0.64 18.55 0.94
N LYS A 54 -1.01 17.27 0.91
CA LYS A 54 -0.14 16.19 0.43
C LYS A 54 -0.90 15.32 -0.55
N GLU A 55 -0.41 15.20 -1.77
CA GLU A 55 -0.92 14.23 -2.74
C GLU A 55 -0.45 12.82 -2.36
N ILE A 56 -1.40 11.95 -2.01
CA ILE A 56 -1.07 10.57 -1.61
C ILE A 56 -1.27 9.55 -2.74
N ARG A 57 -2.05 9.89 -3.77
CA ARG A 57 -2.30 9.02 -4.93
C ARG A 57 -1.03 8.48 -5.59
N PRO A 58 0.02 9.29 -5.88
CA PRO A 58 1.25 8.78 -6.49
C PRO A 58 2.12 7.98 -5.51
N LEU A 59 1.83 8.05 -4.20
CA LEU A 59 2.56 7.32 -3.16
C LEU A 59 1.98 5.93 -2.92
N VAL A 60 0.80 5.61 -3.46
CA VAL A 60 0.16 4.29 -3.36
C VAL A 60 0.32 3.59 -4.70
N THR A 61 1.12 2.53 -4.73
CA THR A 61 1.36 1.71 -5.93
C THR A 61 0.37 0.56 -6.04
N GLY A 62 -0.19 0.12 -4.92
CA GLY A 62 -1.21 -0.93 -4.88
C GLY A 62 -2.06 -0.83 -3.62
N LEU A 63 -3.35 -1.10 -3.77
CA LEU A 63 -4.31 -1.14 -2.66
C LEU A 63 -5.40 -2.15 -3.00
N ALA A 64 -5.63 -3.13 -2.14
CA ALA A 64 -6.64 -4.16 -2.37
C ALA A 64 -7.25 -4.63 -1.05
N LEU A 65 -8.53 -4.99 -1.08
CA LEU A 65 -9.20 -5.67 0.03
C LEU A 65 -9.23 -7.17 -0.24
N ASP A 66 -8.66 -7.95 0.68
CA ASP A 66 -8.80 -9.39 0.72
C ASP A 66 -9.91 -9.75 1.73
N ARG A 67 -11.13 -9.87 1.20
CA ARG A 67 -12.36 -10.15 1.95
C ARG A 67 -12.29 -11.41 2.83
N PRO A 68 -11.88 -12.59 2.34
CA PRO A 68 -11.89 -13.81 3.15
C PRO A 68 -10.98 -13.73 4.38
N SER A 69 -9.89 -12.98 4.31
CA SER A 69 -8.96 -12.79 5.43
C SER A 69 -9.13 -11.44 6.14
N ARG A 70 -10.13 -10.63 5.74
CA ARG A 70 -10.44 -9.30 6.28
C ARG A 70 -9.20 -8.40 6.40
N ARG A 71 -8.34 -8.40 5.38
CA ARG A 71 -7.14 -7.56 5.34
C ARG A 71 -7.13 -6.64 4.14
N ILE A 72 -6.63 -5.43 4.34
CA ILE A 72 -6.31 -4.50 3.25
C ILE A 72 -4.81 -4.60 3.00
N ILE A 73 -4.45 -4.95 1.77
CA ILE A 73 -3.06 -5.06 1.32
C ILE A 73 -2.70 -3.72 0.67
N LEU A 74 -1.70 -3.05 1.23
CA LEU A 74 -1.21 -1.75 0.78
C LEU A 74 0.24 -1.87 0.33
N SER A 75 0.51 -1.37 -0.87
CA SER A 75 1.85 -1.11 -1.38
C SER A 75 2.06 0.39 -1.52
N ALA A 76 3.05 0.91 -0.79
CA ALA A 76 3.39 2.31 -0.72
C ALA A 76 4.78 2.56 -1.29
N HIS A 77 4.91 3.59 -2.12
CA HIS A 77 6.19 4.10 -2.60
C HIS A 77 6.81 5.06 -1.57
N PHE A 78 8.12 4.94 -1.36
CA PHE A 78 8.92 5.85 -0.56
C PHE A 78 9.80 6.68 -1.49
N GLY A 79 9.67 8.01 -1.41
CA GLY A 79 10.47 8.93 -2.23
C GLY A 79 10.84 10.20 -1.48
N PRO A 80 11.41 11.21 -2.17
CA PRO A 80 11.83 12.47 -1.56
C PRO A 80 10.67 13.26 -0.92
N SER A 81 9.44 13.07 -1.42
CA SER A 81 8.21 13.63 -0.83
C SER A 81 7.66 12.80 0.35
N GLY A 82 8.38 11.74 0.75
CA GLY A 82 8.02 10.80 1.80
C GLY A 82 7.25 9.57 1.30
N THR A 83 6.55 8.91 2.23
CA THR A 83 5.63 7.79 1.98
C THR A 83 4.24 8.13 2.49
N VAL A 84 3.21 7.42 2.04
CA VAL A 84 1.89 7.41 2.70
C VAL A 84 1.96 6.62 4.00
N ARG A 85 1.21 7.05 5.03
CA ARG A 85 1.04 6.28 6.27
C ARG A 85 -0.27 5.48 6.19
N PRO A 86 -0.29 4.20 6.62
CA PRO A 86 -1.52 3.41 6.61
C PRO A 86 -2.65 4.04 7.44
N THR A 87 -2.31 4.71 8.54
CA THR A 87 -3.28 5.44 9.37
C THR A 87 -3.93 6.61 8.63
N GLU A 88 -3.21 7.30 7.74
CA GLU A 88 -3.79 8.36 6.91
C GLU A 88 -4.80 7.78 5.92
N LEU A 89 -4.53 6.61 5.34
CA LEU A 89 -5.52 5.94 4.48
C LEU A 89 -6.75 5.52 5.28
N LEU A 90 -6.58 4.97 6.48
CA LEU A 90 -7.70 4.64 7.36
C LEU A 90 -8.59 5.85 7.65
N THR A 91 -8.03 7.01 7.95
CA THR A 91 -8.82 8.20 8.26
C THR A 91 -9.38 8.90 7.04
N PHE A 92 -8.57 9.12 6.00
CA PHE A 92 -8.96 9.98 4.87
C PHE A 92 -9.62 9.21 3.73
N LEU A 93 -9.22 7.97 3.48
CA LEU A 93 -9.82 7.16 2.43
C LEU A 93 -11.06 6.40 2.95
N PHE A 94 -10.91 5.71 4.06
CA PHE A 94 -11.97 4.85 4.60
C PHE A 94 -12.89 5.58 5.60
N GLY A 95 -12.52 6.77 6.06
CA GLY A 95 -13.35 7.57 6.96
C GLY A 95 -13.40 7.06 8.41
N PHE A 96 -12.45 6.21 8.83
CA PHE A 96 -12.35 5.80 10.23
C PHE A 96 -11.97 6.99 11.11
N SER A 97 -12.50 7.04 12.33
CA SER A 97 -12.04 8.02 13.31
C SER A 97 -10.55 7.80 13.65
N PRO A 98 -9.81 8.84 14.04
CA PRO A 98 -8.41 8.70 14.48
C PRO A 98 -8.24 7.71 15.64
N GLU A 99 -9.24 7.58 16.50
CA GLU A 99 -9.30 6.57 17.57
C GLU A 99 -9.44 5.15 16.98
N ALA A 100 -10.40 4.92 16.09
CA ALA A 100 -10.61 3.62 15.45
C ALA A 100 -9.37 3.20 14.63
N ALA A 101 -8.80 4.13 13.86
CA ALA A 101 -7.60 3.88 13.06
C ALA A 101 -6.38 3.47 13.90
N ARG A 102 -6.30 3.91 15.16
CA ARG A 102 -5.24 3.50 16.11
C ARG A 102 -5.45 2.09 16.66
N GLY A 103 -6.69 1.63 16.77
CA GLY A 103 -7.04 0.28 17.20
C GLY A 103 -6.86 -0.78 16.11
N ILE A 104 -6.85 -0.37 14.84
CA ILE A 104 -6.67 -1.26 13.69
C ILE A 104 -5.22 -1.76 13.64
N ARG A 105 -5.04 -3.07 13.53
CA ARG A 105 -3.72 -3.70 13.49
C ARG A 105 -3.08 -3.51 12.12
N ILE A 106 -1.94 -2.82 12.09
CA ILE A 106 -1.15 -2.57 10.89
C ILE A 106 0.16 -3.35 11.00
N VAL A 107 0.44 -4.22 10.04
CA VAL A 107 1.66 -5.02 9.99
C VAL A 107 2.46 -4.61 8.76
N LYS A 108 3.71 -4.19 8.94
CA LYS A 108 4.62 -3.97 7.82
C LYS A 108 5.17 -5.32 7.36
N THR A 109 4.78 -5.75 6.16
CA THR A 109 5.10 -7.10 5.66
C THR A 109 6.36 -7.13 4.80
N ALA A 110 6.71 -6.03 4.14
CA ALA A 110 7.95 -5.95 3.36
C ALA A 110 8.54 -4.54 3.33
N THR A 111 9.86 -4.49 3.13
CA THR A 111 10.58 -3.29 2.70
C THR A 111 11.15 -3.59 1.33
N HIS A 112 10.84 -2.76 0.34
CA HIS A 112 11.38 -2.89 -1.02
C HIS A 112 12.61 -2.01 -1.12
N PRO A 113 13.83 -2.59 -1.17
CA PRO A 113 15.01 -1.80 -1.43
C PRO A 113 15.01 -1.29 -2.88
N ALA A 114 15.72 -0.19 -3.13
CA ALA A 114 16.08 0.24 -4.45
C ALA A 114 16.97 -0.84 -5.05
N ASP A 115 16.56 -1.36 -6.20
CA ASP A 115 17.40 -2.24 -7.02
C ASP A 115 18.78 -1.60 -7.20
N PHE A 116 19.80 -2.17 -6.56
CA PHE A 116 21.16 -2.06 -7.05
C PHE A 116 21.29 -2.98 -8.28
N VAL A 117 20.47 -2.76 -9.31
CA VAL A 117 20.66 -3.41 -10.59
C VAL A 117 21.44 -2.44 -11.44
N GLY A 118 22.77 -2.52 -11.31
CA GLY A 118 23.63 -2.10 -12.40
C GLY A 118 23.23 -2.88 -13.66
N PRO A 119 23.37 -2.32 -14.87
CA PRO A 119 22.96 -2.97 -16.11
C PRO A 119 23.60 -4.36 -16.34
N ALA A 120 24.62 -4.75 -15.56
CA ALA A 120 25.31 -6.03 -15.62
C ALA A 120 24.58 -7.21 -14.94
N ASP A 121 23.67 -6.98 -13.98
CA ASP A 121 23.03 -8.09 -13.22
C ASP A 121 21.74 -8.63 -13.85
N ARG A 122 21.33 -8.09 -15.00
CA ARG A 122 20.16 -8.57 -15.75
C ARG A 122 20.35 -9.96 -16.37
N GLU A 123 21.56 -10.50 -16.44
CA GLU A 123 21.83 -11.81 -17.03
C GLU A 123 21.54 -12.99 -16.09
N ILE A 124 21.32 -12.80 -14.79
CA ILE A 124 21.16 -13.93 -13.85
C ILE A 124 19.69 -14.35 -13.64
N MET A 125 18.71 -13.45 -13.79
CA MET A 125 17.27 -13.82 -13.72
C MET A 125 16.69 -14.28 -15.06
N GLY A 126 17.54 -14.44 -16.07
CA GLY A 126 17.17 -14.82 -17.43
C GLY A 126 17.09 -16.31 -17.71
N THR A 127 16.89 -17.21 -16.74
CA THR A 127 16.49 -18.60 -17.06
C THR A 127 16.02 -19.34 -15.81
N SER A 128 14.73 -19.67 -15.71
CA SER A 128 14.27 -21.02 -15.35
C SER A 128 12.75 -21.08 -15.14
N CYS A 129 12.14 -21.99 -15.90
CA CYS A 129 10.89 -22.71 -15.62
C CYS A 129 9.54 -21.96 -15.72
N ARG A 130 8.92 -22.08 -16.91
CA ARG A 130 7.69 -22.89 -17.07
C ARG A 130 7.37 -23.11 -18.56
N LYS A 131 7.66 -24.31 -19.09
CA LYS A 131 6.80 -24.94 -20.09
C LYS A 131 6.14 -26.13 -19.40
N VAL A 132 4.88 -25.96 -19.05
CA VAL A 132 3.99 -27.07 -18.72
C VAL A 132 3.13 -27.27 -19.96
N SER A 133 3.19 -28.45 -20.57
CA SER A 133 2.22 -28.90 -21.56
C SER A 133 2.04 -30.41 -21.41
N PRO A 134 0.84 -30.93 -21.70
CA PRO A 134 0.27 -32.05 -20.96
C PRO A 134 0.62 -33.42 -21.55
N LEU A 135 0.56 -34.41 -20.66
CA LEU A 135 0.50 -35.85 -20.93
C LEU A 135 -0.58 -36.14 -22.00
N THR A 136 -0.21 -36.85 -23.07
CA THR A 136 -1.18 -37.56 -23.91
C THR A 136 -0.82 -39.05 -23.88
N ALA A 137 -1.85 -39.87 -23.62
CA ALA A 137 -1.80 -41.32 -23.66
C ALA A 137 -1.66 -41.85 -25.09
#